data_AF-A0A2G9TZM1-F1
#
_entry.id   AF-A0A2G9TZM1-F1
#
_cell.length_a   1.000
_cell.length_b   1.000
_cell.length_c   1.000
_cell.angle_alpha   90.00
_cell.angle_beta   90.00
_cell.angle_gamma   90.00
#
_symmetry.space_group_name_H-M   'P 1'
#
loop_
_entity.id
_entity.type
_entity.pdbx_description
1 polymer ?
#
loop_
_entity_poly.entity_id
_entity_poly.type
_entity_poly.pdbx_seq_one_letter_code
_entity_poly.pdbx_strand_id
1 'polypeptide(L)'
;MSSLGDISLISHLTRLLIRGDEELVDDVSWILVNMFRRHEKLPFIEDARGKVLPTFCDLIRRTTSSTNGIPLHMENSVLSQLLWSIASLVEVSVASRNFVIAGGVVQDILHIVSKNKKLVILRHVMFLIAVLFLDIQEFTPDIVEVCDLYEKS
;
A
#
# COMPACT_ATOMS: atom_id res chain seq x y z
N MET A 1 24.58 -27.25 -12.41
CA MET A 1 23.61 -27.10 -13.52
C MET A 1 22.56 -26.08 -13.09
N SER A 2 22.43 -25.01 -13.90
CA SER A 2 21.48 -23.88 -13.91
C SER A 2 21.13 -23.13 -12.62
N SER A 3 21.83 -22.01 -12.44
CA SER A 3 21.68 -20.90 -11.49
C SER A 3 20.50 -19.96 -11.79
N LEU A 4 19.32 -20.52 -12.06
CA LEU A 4 18.07 -19.78 -12.30
C LEU A 4 16.93 -20.19 -11.35
N GLY A 5 17.27 -20.93 -10.28
CA GLY A 5 16.33 -21.41 -9.27
C GLY A 5 15.96 -20.31 -8.27
N ASP A 6 14.65 -20.19 -8.02
CA ASP A 6 14.03 -19.52 -6.88
C ASP A 6 13.85 -17.99 -6.92
N ILE A 7 13.38 -17.44 -8.04
CA ILE A 7 12.58 -16.20 -7.93
C ILE A 7 11.16 -16.64 -7.52
N SER A 8 10.81 -16.49 -6.23
CA SER A 8 9.44 -16.76 -5.78
C SER A 8 8.46 -15.94 -6.64
N LEU A 9 7.34 -16.55 -7.05
CA LEU A 9 6.33 -15.89 -7.90
C LEU A 9 5.97 -14.50 -7.36
N ILE A 10 5.83 -14.38 -6.03
CA ILE A 10 5.54 -13.13 -5.34
C ILE A 10 6.68 -12.11 -5.52
N SER A 11 7.94 -12.52 -5.39
CA SER A 11 9.11 -11.66 -5.65
C SER A 11 9.17 -11.22 -7.12
N HIS A 12 8.82 -12.11 -8.05
CA HIS A 12 8.78 -11.80 -9.47
C HIS A 12 7.68 -10.78 -9.79
N LEU A 13 6.46 -11.03 -9.34
CA LEU A 13 5.31 -10.14 -9.48
C LEU A 13 5.58 -8.77 -8.82
N THR A 14 6.15 -8.77 -7.61
CA THR A 14 6.54 -7.52 -6.92
C THR A 14 7.60 -6.75 -7.71
N ARG A 15 8.57 -7.43 -8.32
CA ARG A 15 9.56 -6.78 -9.20
C ARG A 15 8.95 -6.22 -10.48
N LEU A 16 7.97 -6.90 -11.06
CA LEU A 16 7.23 -6.38 -12.22
C LEU A 16 6.46 -5.10 -11.86
N LEU A 17 5.83 -5.06 -10.68
CA LEU A 17 5.22 -3.83 -10.16
C LEU A 17 6.22 -2.71 -9.93
N ILE A 18 7.38 -3.00 -9.32
CA ILE A 18 8.43 -2.00 -9.09
C ILE A 18 8.97 -1.46 -10.42
N ARG A 19 9.10 -2.32 -11.43
CA ARG A 19 9.56 -1.92 -12.76
C ARG A 19 8.55 -1.05 -13.50
N GLY A 20 7.29 -1.03 -13.06
CA GLY A 20 6.25 -0.16 -13.61
C GLY A 20 5.91 -0.51 -15.06
N ASP A 21 5.96 -1.80 -15.41
CA ASP A 21 5.54 -2.26 -16.74
C ASP A 21 4.03 -2.06 -16.90
N GLU A 22 3.64 -1.02 -17.63
CA GLU A 22 2.27 -0.49 -17.69
C GLU A 22 1.25 -1.53 -18.19
N GLU A 23 1.65 -2.43 -19.09
CA GLU A 23 0.77 -3.49 -19.59
C GLU A 23 0.46 -4.54 -18.53
N LEU A 24 1.38 -4.74 -17.58
CA LEU A 24 1.32 -5.84 -16.62
C LEU A 24 0.90 -5.39 -15.22
N VAL A 25 0.98 -4.10 -14.89
CA VAL A 25 0.69 -3.61 -13.52
C VAL A 25 -0.72 -3.97 -13.07
N ASP A 26 -1.73 -3.81 -13.92
CA ASP A 26 -3.13 -4.11 -13.55
C ASP A 26 -3.30 -5.60 -13.21
N ASP A 27 -2.78 -6.47 -14.09
CA ASP A 27 -2.84 -7.93 -13.91
C ASP A 27 -2.03 -8.39 -12.71
N VAL A 28 -0.81 -7.85 -12.54
CA VAL A 28 0.09 -8.20 -11.43
C VAL A 28 -0.48 -7.71 -10.10
N SER A 29 -1.06 -6.51 -10.05
CA SER A 29 -1.76 -5.99 -8.85
C SER A 29 -2.96 -6.88 -8.51
N TRP A 30 -3.76 -7.24 -9.52
CA TRP A 30 -4.91 -8.13 -9.33
C TRP A 30 -4.49 -9.51 -8.83
N ILE A 31 -3.43 -10.10 -9.39
CA ILE A 31 -2.90 -11.40 -8.94
C ILE A 31 -2.47 -11.31 -7.48
N LEU A 32 -1.67 -10.31 -7.11
CA LEU A 32 -1.19 -10.17 -5.73
C LEU A 32 -2.37 -9.97 -4.78
N VAL A 33 -3.30 -9.06 -5.08
CA VAL A 33 -4.49 -8.87 -4.25
C VAL A 33 -5.25 -10.18 -4.05
N ASN A 34 -5.53 -10.93 -5.12
CA ASN A 34 -6.26 -12.20 -5.00
C ASN A 34 -5.46 -13.29 -4.28
N MET A 35 -4.13 -13.31 -4.38
CA MET A 35 -3.29 -14.21 -3.58
C MET A 35 -3.45 -13.97 -2.07
N PHE A 36 -3.77 -12.74 -1.67
CA PHE A 36 -3.94 -12.36 -0.26
C PHE A 36 -5.42 -12.21 0.16
N ARG A 37 -6.35 -12.25 -0.78
CA ARG A 37 -7.78 -12.05 -0.57
C ARG A 37 -8.41 -13.37 -0.11
N ARG A 38 -8.42 -13.56 1.22
CA ARG A 38 -9.14 -14.62 1.94
C ARG A 38 -8.80 -16.05 1.49
N HIS A 39 -7.75 -16.59 2.09
CA HIS A 39 -7.76 -17.97 2.54
C HIS A 39 -7.23 -18.01 3.96
N GLU A 40 -7.59 -19.07 4.69
CA GLU A 40 -7.37 -19.32 6.12
C GLU A 40 -6.03 -18.79 6.65
N LYS A 41 -5.95 -18.50 7.96
CA LYS A 41 -4.75 -18.06 8.69
C LYS A 41 -3.57 -19.04 8.51
N LEU A 42 -2.99 -19.05 7.32
CA LEU A 42 -1.88 -19.90 6.93
C LEU A 42 -0.62 -19.05 7.12
N PRO A 43 0.39 -19.54 7.85
CA PRO A 43 1.64 -18.82 8.11
C PRO A 43 2.30 -18.25 6.83
N PHE A 44 2.11 -18.92 5.69
CA PHE A 44 2.60 -18.48 4.38
C PHE A 44 1.99 -17.13 3.92
N ILE A 45 0.70 -16.91 4.17
CA ILE A 45 0.00 -15.68 3.76
C ILE A 45 0.52 -14.49 4.56
N GLU A 46 0.80 -14.67 5.85
CA GLU A 46 1.39 -13.64 6.71
C GLU A 46 2.83 -13.30 6.29
N ASP A 47 3.68 -14.29 6.00
CA ASP A 47 5.06 -14.06 5.55
C ASP A 47 5.11 -13.32 4.20
N ALA A 48 4.27 -13.74 3.25
CA ALA A 48 4.17 -13.10 1.96
C ALA A 48 3.62 -11.66 2.07
N ARG A 49 2.62 -11.41 2.92
CA ARG A 49 2.12 -10.06 3.21
C ARG A 49 3.21 -9.19 3.84
N GLY A 50 3.98 -9.74 4.77
CA GLY A 50 5.13 -9.07 5.40
C GLY A 50 6.22 -8.65 4.43
N LYS A 51 6.29 -9.24 3.23
CA LYS A 51 7.24 -8.86 2.16
C LYS A 51 6.66 -7.88 1.15
N VAL A 52 5.39 -8.06 0.78
CA VAL A 52 4.73 -7.23 -0.25
C VAL A 52 4.33 -5.86 0.31
N LEU A 53 3.74 -5.82 1.50
CA LEU A 53 3.20 -4.59 2.09
C LEU A 53 4.26 -3.49 2.29
N PRO A 54 5.46 -3.77 2.84
CA PRO A 54 6.52 -2.75 2.95
C PRO A 54 6.94 -2.18 1.59
N THR A 55 6.99 -3.03 0.57
CA THR A 55 7.35 -2.60 -0.80
C THR A 55 6.31 -1.64 -1.36
N PHE A 56 5.02 -1.92 -1.16
CA PHE A 56 3.95 -1.04 -1.62
C PHE A 56 3.94 0.29 -0.88
N CYS A 57 4.21 0.28 0.43
CA CYS A 57 4.33 1.51 1.22
C CYS A 57 5.51 2.37 0.75
N ASP A 58 6.66 1.75 0.45
CA ASP A 58 7.84 2.44 -0.08
C ASP A 58 7.58 3.03 -1.48
N LEU A 59 6.84 2.32 -2.35
CA LEU A 59 6.40 2.87 -3.64
C LEU A 59 5.53 4.11 -3.46
N ILE A 60 4.53 4.08 -2.57
CA ILE A 60 3.72 5.27 -2.24
C ILE A 60 4.60 6.41 -1.76
N ARG A 61 5.51 6.17 -0.82
CA ARG A 61 6.41 7.21 -0.30
C ARG A 61 7.31 7.81 -1.38
N ARG A 62 7.77 7.02 -2.34
CA ARG A 62 8.58 7.54 -3.47
C ARG A 62 7.78 8.41 -4.45
N THR A 63 6.46 8.24 -4.50
CA THR A 63 5.60 9.15 -5.27
C THR A 63 5.41 10.52 -4.59
N THR A 64 5.64 10.61 -3.28
CA THR A 64 5.45 11.83 -2.47
C THR A 64 6.77 12.50 -2.08
N SER A 65 7.85 11.73 -1.93
CA SER A 65 9.14 12.21 -1.47
C SER A 65 9.89 12.95 -2.59
N SER A 66 10.27 14.20 -2.32
CA SER A 66 11.22 14.98 -3.15
C SER A 66 12.68 14.77 -2.73
N THR A 67 12.95 13.86 -1.80
CA THR A 67 14.25 13.79 -1.11
C THR A 67 15.23 12.88 -1.89
N ASN A 68 16.19 13.51 -2.56
CA ASN A 68 17.38 12.94 -3.23
C ASN A 68 17.22 12.21 -4.57
N GLY A 69 16.06 12.29 -5.22
CA GLY A 69 15.86 11.77 -6.58
C GLY A 69 14.61 12.37 -7.20
N ILE A 70 14.57 12.40 -8.53
CA ILE A 70 13.38 12.80 -9.31
C ILE A 70 12.18 12.04 -8.75
N PRO A 71 11.08 12.72 -8.35
CA PRO A 71 9.88 12.05 -7.85
C PRO A 71 9.48 10.94 -8.83
N LEU A 72 9.18 9.75 -8.31
CA LEU A 72 8.73 8.66 -9.16
C LEU A 72 7.38 9.09 -9.76
N HIS A 73 7.40 9.46 -11.04
CA HIS A 73 6.18 9.78 -11.76
C HIS A 73 5.40 8.49 -11.99
N MET A 74 4.44 8.23 -11.11
CA MET A 74 3.56 7.08 -11.18
C MET A 74 2.28 7.47 -11.92
N GLU A 75 1.92 6.69 -12.94
CA GLU A 75 0.66 6.88 -13.62
C GLU A 75 -0.53 6.70 -12.67
N ASN A 76 -1.66 7.30 -13.03
CA ASN A 76 -2.85 7.27 -12.17
C ASN A 76 -3.50 5.88 -12.12
N SER A 77 -3.39 5.10 -13.19
CA SER A 77 -3.78 3.68 -13.23
C SER A 77 -2.98 2.89 -12.19
N VAL A 78 -1.65 2.99 -12.26
CA VAL A 78 -0.70 2.32 -11.36
C VAL A 78 -0.94 2.74 -9.90
N LEU A 79 -1.04 4.04 -9.64
CA LEU A 79 -1.29 4.57 -8.30
C LEU A 79 -2.64 4.09 -7.74
N SER A 80 -3.68 4.09 -8.58
CA SER A 80 -5.00 3.59 -8.23
C SER A 80 -4.92 2.13 -7.77
N GLN A 81 -4.24 1.26 -8.53
CA GLN A 81 -4.10 -0.15 -8.16
C GLN A 81 -3.27 -0.35 -6.90
N LEU A 82 -2.19 0.42 -6.76
CA LEU A 82 -1.32 0.35 -5.58
C LEU A 82 -2.11 0.67 -4.31
N LEU A 83 -2.90 1.76 -4.33
CA LEU A 83 -3.76 2.16 -3.22
C LEU A 83 -4.79 1.07 -2.87
N TRP A 84 -5.46 0.51 -3.88
CA TRP A 84 -6.43 -0.56 -3.66
C TRP A 84 -5.77 -1.84 -3.13
N SER A 85 -4.57 -2.16 -3.61
CA SER A 85 -3.82 -3.32 -3.17
C SER A 85 -3.42 -3.22 -1.72
N ILE A 86 -2.89 -2.06 -1.29
CA ILE A 86 -2.61 -1.80 0.13
C ILE A 86 -3.88 -1.95 0.96
N ALA A 87 -5.01 -1.34 0.52
CA ALA A 87 -6.27 -1.43 1.24
C ALA A 87 -6.71 -2.88 1.47
N SER A 88 -6.60 -3.71 0.42
CA SER A 88 -6.97 -5.12 0.48
C SER A 88 -6.05 -5.94 1.40
N LEU A 89 -4.76 -5.60 1.47
CA LEU A 89 -3.78 -6.25 2.35
C LEU A 89 -3.99 -5.91 3.83
N VAL A 90 -4.38 -4.67 4.12
CA VAL A 90 -4.57 -4.21 5.51
C VAL A 90 -5.94 -4.54 6.07
N GLU A 91 -6.99 -4.61 5.24
CA GLU A 91 -8.37 -4.91 5.65
C GLU A 91 -8.47 -6.19 6.49
N VAL A 92 -7.64 -7.18 6.20
CA VAL A 92 -7.68 -8.51 6.83
C VAL A 92 -6.78 -8.67 8.06
N SER A 93 -5.97 -7.66 8.44
CA SER A 93 -4.98 -7.81 9.52
C SER A 93 -4.74 -6.52 10.31
N VAL A 94 -4.92 -6.60 11.65
CA VAL A 94 -4.59 -5.50 12.58
C VAL A 94 -3.10 -5.15 12.51
N ALA A 95 -2.22 -6.16 12.47
CA ALA A 95 -0.78 -5.93 12.40
C ALA A 95 -0.38 -5.16 11.13
N SER A 96 -1.00 -5.48 9.98
CA SER A 96 -0.77 -4.76 8.73
C SER A 96 -1.24 -3.31 8.80
N ARG A 97 -2.41 -3.05 9.40
CA ARG A 97 -2.91 -1.67 9.61
C ARG A 97 -1.92 -0.87 10.45
N ASN A 98 -1.52 -1.41 11.59
CA ASN A 98 -0.56 -0.76 12.49
C ASN A 98 0.78 -0.50 11.82
N PHE A 99 1.27 -1.44 11.00
CA PHE A 99 2.50 -1.26 10.22
C PHE A 99 2.41 -0.08 9.24
N VAL A 100 1.31 0.01 8.47
CA VAL A 100 1.11 1.09 7.48
C VAL A 100 0.97 2.45 8.15
N ILE A 101 0.21 2.51 9.25
CA ILE A 101 0.01 3.72 10.06
C ILE A 101 1.33 4.19 10.65
N ALA A 102 2.05 3.32 11.37
CA ALA A 102 3.35 3.64 11.95
C ALA A 102 4.41 4.00 10.88
N GLY A 103 4.21 3.54 9.64
CA GLY A 103 5.03 3.90 8.49
C GLY A 103 4.73 5.28 7.90
N GLY A 104 3.76 6.05 8.41
CA GLY A 104 3.45 7.39 7.93
C GLY A 104 2.78 7.45 6.56
N VAL A 105 2.28 6.31 6.05
CA VAL A 105 1.61 6.24 4.73
C VAL A 105 0.36 7.12 4.69
N VAL A 106 -0.28 7.35 5.83
CA VAL A 106 -1.42 8.30 5.94
C VAL A 106 -1.01 9.69 5.47
N GLN A 107 0.16 10.18 5.86
CA GLN A 107 0.66 11.49 5.41
C GLN A 107 0.99 11.49 3.91
N ASP A 108 1.56 10.39 3.41
CA ASP A 108 1.85 10.23 1.99
C ASP A 108 0.57 10.28 1.14
N ILE A 109 -0.49 9.53 1.50
CA ILE A 109 -1.74 9.52 0.73
C ILE A 109 -2.50 10.86 0.84
N LEU A 110 -2.41 11.57 1.96
CA LEU A 110 -2.94 12.93 2.10
C LEU A 110 -2.21 13.92 1.19
N HIS A 111 -0.88 13.79 1.08
CA HIS A 111 -0.10 14.58 0.14
C HIS A 111 -0.53 14.33 -1.30
N ILE A 112 -0.73 13.05 -1.69
CA ILE A 112 -1.19 12.66 -3.03
C ILE A 112 -2.52 13.34 -3.37
N VAL A 113 -3.55 13.24 -2.50
CA VAL A 113 -4.86 13.83 -2.79
C VAL A 113 -4.86 15.36 -2.75
N SER A 114 -3.86 15.98 -2.12
CA SER A 114 -3.66 17.43 -2.20
C SER A 114 -3.32 17.88 -3.62
N LYS A 115 -2.58 17.05 -4.38
CA LYS A 115 -2.09 17.33 -5.75
C LYS A 115 -2.88 16.62 -6.85
N ASN A 116 -3.58 15.53 -6.53
CA ASN A 116 -4.24 14.68 -7.49
C ASN A 116 -5.75 14.60 -7.22
N LYS A 117 -6.56 15.17 -8.13
CA LYS A 117 -8.02 15.28 -7.99
C LYS A 117 -8.79 14.25 -8.82
N LYS A 118 -8.13 13.25 -9.40
CA LYS A 118 -8.82 12.20 -10.17
C LYS A 118 -9.73 11.38 -9.25
N LEU A 119 -10.99 11.23 -9.64
CA LEU A 119 -12.03 10.58 -8.84
C LEU A 119 -11.65 9.15 -8.41
N VAL A 120 -10.99 8.38 -9.29
CA VAL A 120 -10.57 7.01 -8.98
C VAL A 120 -9.54 6.96 -7.85
N ILE A 121 -8.57 7.89 -7.85
CA ILE A 121 -7.58 8.01 -6.79
C ILE A 121 -8.26 8.39 -5.48
N LEU A 122 -9.14 9.39 -5.50
CA LEU A 122 -9.88 9.80 -4.30
C LEU A 122 -10.69 8.65 -3.71
N ARG A 123 -11.38 7.85 -4.55
CA ARG A 123 -12.13 6.69 -4.08
C ARG A 123 -11.24 5.65 -3.39
N HIS A 124 -10.10 5.31 -3.98
CA HIS A 124 -9.19 4.32 -3.39
C HIS A 124 -8.47 4.85 -2.14
N VAL A 125 -8.15 6.15 -2.08
CA VAL A 125 -7.63 6.76 -0.84
C VAL A 125 -8.68 6.73 0.26
N MET A 126 -9.93 7.10 -0.02
CA MET A 126 -11.01 7.04 0.95
C MET A 126 -11.25 5.62 1.45
N PHE A 127 -11.22 4.63 0.56
CA PHE A 127 -11.33 3.23 0.93
C PHE A 127 -10.15 2.77 1.80
N LEU A 128 -8.90 3.12 1.42
CA LEU A 128 -7.71 2.82 2.20
C LEU A 128 -7.77 3.42 3.61
N ILE A 129 -8.16 4.69 3.74
CA ILE A 129 -8.35 5.32 5.06
C ILE A 129 -9.41 4.55 5.87
N ALA A 130 -10.56 4.23 5.27
CA ALA A 130 -11.62 3.50 5.96
C ALA A 130 -11.14 2.13 6.50
N VAL A 131 -10.33 1.39 5.73
CA VAL A 131 -9.81 0.09 6.19
C VAL A 131 -8.65 0.22 7.18
N LEU A 132 -7.80 1.26 7.10
CA LEU A 132 -6.74 1.51 8.08
C LEU A 132 -7.32 1.72 9.48
N PHE A 133 -8.44 2.42 9.54
CA PHE A 133 -9.17 2.77 10.76
C PHE A 133 -10.38 1.86 11.04
N LEU A 134 -10.49 0.72 10.35
CA LEU A 134 -11.49 -0.30 10.66
C LEU A 134 -11.19 -0.88 12.06
N ASP A 135 -12.21 -1.25 12.83
CA ASP A 135 -12.10 -1.96 14.11
C ASP A 135 -10.97 -1.46 15.04
N ILE A 136 -10.81 -0.14 15.18
CA ILE A 136 -9.78 0.44 16.06
C ILE A 136 -9.98 -0.08 17.48
N GLN A 137 -8.98 -0.79 17.99
CA GLN A 137 -8.89 -1.19 19.39
C GLN A 137 -7.71 -0.46 20.04
N GLU A 138 -8.04 0.59 20.81
CA GLU A 138 -7.27 1.37 21.80
C GLU A 138 -5.87 1.95 21.43
N PHE A 139 -5.14 1.46 20.43
CA PHE A 139 -3.88 2.08 20.00
C PHE A 139 -3.82 2.30 18.49
N THR A 140 -4.08 3.53 18.09
CA THR A 140 -3.78 4.04 16.75
C THR A 140 -2.93 5.30 16.93
N PRO A 141 -1.61 5.26 16.64
CA PRO A 141 -0.69 6.38 16.87
C PRO A 141 -1.20 7.71 16.32
N ASP A 142 -1.88 7.68 15.17
CA ASP A 142 -2.39 8.87 14.47
C ASP A 142 -3.66 9.47 15.10
N ILE A 143 -4.38 8.78 16.00
CA ILE A 143 -5.54 9.38 16.69
C ILE A 143 -5.08 10.56 17.56
N VAL A 144 -3.93 10.43 18.24
CA VAL A 144 -3.42 11.48 19.11
C VAL A 144 -3.02 12.71 18.29
N GLU A 145 -2.36 12.51 17.14
CA GLU A 145 -1.94 13.60 16.25
C GLU A 145 -3.12 14.27 15.52
N VAL A 146 -4.16 13.51 15.14
CA VAL A 146 -5.39 14.06 14.55
C VAL A 146 -6.22 14.85 15.57
N CYS A 147 -6.27 14.41 16.83
CA CYS A 147 -6.93 15.15 17.91
C CYS A 147 -6.25 16.50 18.18
N ASP A 148 -4.91 16.54 18.20
CA ASP A 148 -4.14 17.77 18.44
C ASP A 148 -4.32 18.84 17.34
N LEU A 149 -4.71 18.44 16.12
CA LEU A 149 -5.02 19.36 15.02
C LEU A 149 -6.42 19.98 15.16
N TYR A 150 -7.36 19.29 15.81
CA TYR A 150 -8.72 19.79 16.01
C TYR A 150 -8.82 20.76 17.19
N GLU A 151 -8.03 20.56 18.24
CA GLU A 151 -8.00 21.46 19.41
C GLU A 151 -7.31 22.81 19.14
N LYS A 152 -6.62 22.95 18.00
CA LYS A 152 -5.90 24.17 17.61
C LYS A 152 -6.60 24.99 16.51
N SER A 153 -7.79 24.59 16.05
CA SER A 153 -8.62 25.33 15.08
C SER A 153 -9.80 26.02 15.75
#